data_AF-A0A5B8Z546-F1
#
_entry.id   AF-A0A5B8Z546-F1
#
_cell.length_a   1.000
_cell.length_b   1.000
_cell.length_c   1.000
_cell.angle_alpha   90.00
_cell.angle_beta   90.00
_cell.angle_gamma   90.00
#
_symmetry.space_group_name_H-M   'P 1'
#
loop_
_entity.id
_entity.type
_entity.pdbx_description
1 polymer ?
#
loop_
_entity_poly.entity_id
_entity_poly.type
_entity_poly.pdbx_seq_one_letter_code
_entity_poly.pdbx_strand_id
1 'polypeptide(L)'
;MKEYTVHFHKEDQVESMKVQKLSEADFERLTEGGTRHLFELDTNIGFFIYFDAIDDNGKESYMVLQYEEDNEDPSACYAFELKDFYQFAALHLNDLEFQEENDENDSDEEEYSPIHHLAHLMYHIVEDGKDIEV
;
A
#
# COMPACT_ATOMS: atom_id res chain seq x y z
N MET A 1 7.42 13.76 -9.03
CA MET A 1 6.67 12.47 -9.01
C MET A 1 6.73 11.86 -10.40
N LYS A 2 6.72 10.52 -10.52
CA LYS A 2 6.59 9.81 -11.79
C LYS A 2 5.47 8.79 -11.73
N GLU A 3 4.64 8.75 -12.78
CA GLU A 3 3.53 7.80 -12.92
C GLU A 3 3.99 6.57 -13.71
N TYR A 4 3.56 5.39 -13.28
CA TYR A 4 3.72 4.12 -13.99
C TYR A 4 2.46 3.27 -13.83
N THR A 5 2.27 2.32 -14.75
CA THR A 5 1.13 1.40 -14.72
C THR A 5 1.58 0.04 -14.24
N VAL A 6 0.92 -0.48 -13.22
CA VAL A 6 1.15 -1.83 -12.70
C VAL A 6 0.14 -2.79 -13.34
N HIS A 7 0.64 -3.90 -13.85
CA HIS A 7 -0.19 -4.93 -14.48
C HIS A 7 -0.20 -6.20 -13.63
N PHE A 8 -1.34 -6.49 -13.03
CA PHE A 8 -1.54 -7.68 -12.21
C PHE A 8 -1.85 -8.92 -13.05
N HIS A 9 -1.63 -10.10 -12.46
CA HIS A 9 -2.05 -11.35 -13.07
C HIS A 9 -3.59 -11.45 -13.07
N LYS A 10 -4.14 -12.29 -13.95
CA LYS A 10 -5.60 -12.44 -14.05
C LYS A 10 -6.19 -13.02 -12.75
N GLU A 11 -5.41 -13.87 -12.10
CA GLU A 11 -5.70 -14.56 -10.85
C GLU A 11 -5.84 -13.58 -9.67
N ASP A 12 -5.20 -12.40 -9.77
CA ASP A 12 -5.28 -11.35 -8.74
C ASP A 12 -6.64 -10.64 -8.75
N GLN A 13 -7.45 -10.79 -9.82
CA GLN A 13 -8.79 -10.20 -9.93
C GLN A 13 -8.84 -8.67 -9.72
N VAL A 14 -7.73 -7.98 -9.97
CA VAL A 14 -7.57 -6.53 -9.85
C VAL A 14 -7.26 -5.94 -11.23
N GLU A 15 -7.85 -4.78 -11.55
CA GLU A 15 -7.53 -4.05 -12.78
C GLU A 15 -6.12 -3.41 -12.69
N SER A 16 -5.53 -3.04 -13.83
CA SER A 16 -4.25 -2.33 -13.81
C SER A 16 -4.36 -1.01 -13.04
N MET A 17 -3.39 -0.73 -12.19
CA MET A 17 -3.35 0.49 -11.37
C MET A 17 -2.40 1.52 -11.96
N LYS A 18 -2.76 2.80 -11.82
CA LYS A 18 -1.84 3.91 -12.06
C LYS A 18 -1.22 4.31 -10.73
N VAL A 19 0.08 4.09 -10.60
CA VAL A 19 0.82 4.38 -9.37
C VAL A 19 1.73 5.56 -9.60
N GLN A 20 1.77 6.47 -8.63
CA GLN A 20 2.70 7.59 -8.64
C GLN A 20 3.79 7.32 -7.62
N LYS A 21 5.06 7.27 -8.06
CA LYS A 21 6.21 7.28 -7.17
C LYS A 21 6.62 8.72 -6.88
N LEU A 22 6.81 9.05 -5.61
CA LEU A 22 7.04 10.40 -5.12
C LEU A 22 8.51 10.59 -4.76
N SER A 23 9.05 11.76 -5.12
CA SER A 23 10.28 12.27 -4.51
C SER A 23 9.98 12.84 -3.12
N GLU A 24 11.00 13.10 -2.32
CA GLU A 24 10.88 13.76 -1.02
C GLU A 24 10.14 15.11 -1.13
N ALA A 25 10.47 15.92 -2.14
CA ALA A 25 9.80 17.20 -2.39
C ALA A 25 8.32 17.06 -2.79
N ASP A 26 7.93 15.97 -3.46
CA ASP A 26 6.51 15.71 -3.71
C ASP A 26 5.79 15.32 -2.43
N PHE A 27 6.43 14.48 -1.60
CA PHE A 27 5.88 14.04 -0.33
C PHE A 27 5.65 15.23 0.62
N GLU A 28 6.65 16.09 0.82
CA GLU A 28 6.53 17.28 1.66
C GLU A 28 5.37 18.17 1.21
N ARG A 29 5.26 18.42 -0.10
CA ARG A 29 4.19 19.25 -0.66
C ARG A 29 2.81 18.62 -0.47
N LEU A 30 2.69 17.30 -0.65
CA LEU A 30 1.40 16.60 -0.54
C LEU A 30 0.98 16.34 0.91
N THR A 31 1.87 16.57 1.87
CA THR A 31 1.63 16.32 3.31
C THR A 31 1.65 17.60 4.15
N GLU A 32 1.82 18.77 3.54
CA GLU A 32 1.96 20.06 4.23
C GLU A 32 0.78 20.40 5.17
N GLY A 33 -0.44 19.99 4.80
CA GLY A 33 -1.65 20.17 5.61
C GLY A 33 -1.85 19.10 6.69
N GLY A 34 -0.97 18.10 6.75
CA GLY A 34 -0.97 17.02 7.72
C GLY A 34 -1.25 15.64 7.13
N THR A 35 -0.99 14.61 7.93
CA THR A 35 -1.19 13.20 7.58
C THR A 35 -2.06 12.50 8.61
N ARG A 36 -2.73 11.42 8.19
CA ARG A 36 -3.43 10.50 9.06
C ARG A 36 -2.94 9.08 8.75
N HIS A 37 -2.25 8.49 9.72
CA HIS A 37 -1.89 7.08 9.68
C HIS A 37 -3.16 6.22 9.78
N LEU A 38 -3.28 5.20 8.92
CA LEU A 38 -4.45 4.33 8.82
C LEU A 38 -4.15 2.91 9.30
N PHE A 39 -3.20 2.22 8.65
CA PHE A 39 -2.82 0.85 8.99
C PHE A 39 -1.43 0.50 8.45
N GLU A 40 -0.92 -0.64 8.88
CA GLU A 40 0.42 -1.13 8.56
C GLU A 40 0.32 -2.52 7.91
N LEU A 41 1.32 -2.85 7.10
CA LEU A 41 1.49 -4.19 6.55
C LEU A 41 2.97 -4.56 6.67
N ASP A 42 3.25 -5.61 7.42
CA ASP A 42 4.59 -6.20 7.54
C ASP A 42 4.71 -7.39 6.59
N THR A 43 5.76 -7.40 5.76
CA THR A 43 5.99 -8.43 4.74
C THR A 43 7.46 -8.73 4.59
N ASN A 44 7.77 -9.84 3.92
CA ASN A 44 9.15 -10.20 3.58
C ASN A 44 9.83 -9.24 2.56
N ILE A 45 9.07 -8.34 1.92
CA ILE A 45 9.60 -7.39 0.93
C ILE A 45 9.67 -5.96 1.45
N GLY A 46 9.30 -5.75 2.72
CA GLY A 46 9.32 -4.46 3.38
C GLY A 46 8.14 -4.26 4.32
N PHE A 47 8.27 -3.20 5.10
CA PHE A 47 7.24 -2.71 5.99
C PHE A 47 6.53 -1.52 5.35
N PHE A 48 5.21 -1.57 5.28
CA PHE A 48 4.40 -0.57 4.60
C PHE A 48 3.50 0.17 5.58
N ILE A 49 3.50 1.50 5.48
CA ILE A 49 2.60 2.38 6.23
C ILE A 49 1.61 3.01 5.26
N TYR A 50 0.32 2.75 5.48
CA TYR A 50 -0.79 3.30 4.70
C TYR A 50 -1.35 4.53 5.41
N PHE A 51 -1.47 5.63 4.68
CA PHE A 51 -1.92 6.90 5.24
C PHE A 51 -2.61 7.75 4.18
N ASP A 52 -3.45 8.67 4.64
CA ASP A 52 -3.89 9.79 3.81
C ASP A 52 -3.24 11.08 4.28
N ALA A 53 -3.23 12.07 3.40
CA ALA A 53 -2.70 13.38 3.68
C ALA A 53 -3.52 14.47 2.99
N ILE A 54 -3.34 15.69 3.48
CA ILE A 54 -3.95 16.89 2.93
C ILE A 54 -2.83 17.86 2.59
N ASP A 55 -2.86 18.48 1.40
CA ASP A 55 -1.94 19.56 1.05
C ASP A 55 -2.40 20.94 1.57
N ASP A 56 -1.60 21.98 1.34
CA ASP A 56 -1.89 23.37 1.70
C ASP A 56 -3.18 23.92 1.07
N ASN A 57 -3.66 23.30 -0.01
CA ASN A 57 -4.88 23.64 -0.72
C ASN A 57 -6.10 22.80 -0.29
N GLY A 58 -5.93 21.89 0.67
CA GLY A 58 -7.00 21.02 1.15
C GLY A 58 -7.26 19.81 0.25
N LYS A 59 -6.36 19.47 -0.67
CA LYS A 59 -6.49 18.31 -1.56
C LYS A 59 -5.99 17.06 -0.86
N GLU A 60 -6.84 16.03 -0.83
CA GLU A 60 -6.51 14.72 -0.29
C GLU A 60 -5.60 13.92 -1.23
N SER A 61 -4.67 13.16 -0.63
CA SER A 61 -3.82 12.17 -1.29
C SER A 61 -3.78 10.89 -0.46
N TYR A 62 -3.78 9.73 -1.13
CA TYR A 62 -3.76 8.41 -0.48
C TYR A 62 -2.44 7.73 -0.82
N MET A 63 -1.67 7.39 0.20
CA MET A 63 -0.25 7.09 0.04
C MET A 63 0.21 5.91 0.88
N VAL A 64 1.31 5.31 0.43
CA VAL A 64 2.00 4.22 1.11
C VAL A 64 3.49 4.53 1.18
N LEU A 65 4.04 4.53 2.39
CA LEU A 65 5.49 4.53 2.61
C LEU A 65 5.97 3.08 2.68
N GLN A 66 7.07 2.79 2.00
CA GLN A 66 7.78 1.53 2.11
C GLN A 66 9.07 1.76 2.89
N TYR A 67 9.34 0.89 3.85
CA TYR A 67 10.61 0.77 4.54
C TYR A 67 11.21 -0.60 4.20
N GLU A 68 12.50 -0.63 3.89
CA GLU A 68 13.24 -1.86 3.61
C GLU A 68 14.33 -2.05 4.67
N GLU A 69 14.51 -3.30 5.09
CA GLU A 69 15.49 -3.69 6.11
C GLU A 69 15.31 -2.90 7.43
N ASP A 70 16.41 -2.56 8.10
CA ASP A 70 16.42 -1.81 9.36
C ASP A 70 16.58 -0.29 9.12
N ASN A 71 16.18 0.23 7.96
CA ASN A 71 16.36 1.64 7.63
C ASN A 71 15.30 2.53 8.32
N GLU A 72 15.73 3.63 8.94
CA GLU A 72 14.84 4.60 9.57
C GLU A 72 14.10 5.47 8.53
N ASP A 73 14.70 5.66 7.35
CA ASP A 73 14.12 6.43 6.26
C ASP A 73 13.35 5.52 5.28
N PRO A 74 12.20 5.97 4.74
CA PRO A 74 11.45 5.20 3.76
C PRO A 74 12.25 5.05 2.46
N SER A 75 12.28 3.83 1.90
CA SER A 75 12.91 3.54 0.61
C SER A 75 12.08 4.04 -0.57
N ALA A 76 10.76 4.14 -0.41
CA ALA A 76 9.86 4.67 -1.42
C ALA A 76 8.58 5.25 -0.83
N CYS A 77 7.97 6.18 -1.56
CA CYS A 77 6.62 6.67 -1.32
C CYS A 77 5.78 6.54 -2.59
N TYR A 78 4.61 5.94 -2.45
CA TYR A 78 3.66 5.71 -3.54
C TYR A 78 2.36 6.46 -3.25
N ALA A 79 1.73 7.03 -4.28
CA ALA A 79 0.39 7.58 -4.22
C ALA A 79 -0.54 6.89 -5.22
N PHE A 80 -1.82 6.79 -4.82
CA PHE A 80 -2.84 6.00 -5.51
C PHE A 80 -4.13 6.78 -5.72
N GLU A 81 -4.94 6.34 -6.69
CA GLU A 81 -6.34 6.77 -6.75
C GLU A 81 -7.12 6.20 -5.56
N LEU A 82 -8.13 6.93 -5.07
CA LEU A 82 -8.96 6.50 -3.94
C LEU A 82 -9.53 5.09 -4.12
N LYS A 83 -9.95 4.73 -5.33
CA LYS A 83 -10.53 3.41 -5.63
C LYS A 83 -9.53 2.27 -5.36
N ASP A 84 -8.26 2.49 -5.68
CA ASP A 84 -7.18 1.51 -5.56
C ASP A 84 -6.74 1.43 -4.10
N PHE A 85 -6.62 2.58 -3.44
CA PHE A 85 -6.33 2.63 -2.00
C PHE A 85 -7.44 2.00 -1.15
N TYR A 86 -8.71 2.17 -1.54
CA TYR A 86 -9.85 1.53 -0.90
C TYR A 86 -9.79 0.00 -1.01
N GLN A 87 -9.31 -0.53 -2.15
CA GLN A 87 -9.07 -1.97 -2.29
C GLN A 87 -8.09 -2.49 -1.24
N PHE A 88 -7.02 -1.73 -0.94
CA PHE A 88 -6.04 -2.12 0.08
C PHE A 88 -6.66 -2.12 1.48
N ALA A 89 -7.37 -1.04 1.82
CA ALA A 89 -8.07 -0.94 3.09
C ALA A 89 -9.12 -2.05 3.26
N ALA A 90 -9.86 -2.39 2.20
CA ALA A 90 -10.83 -3.48 2.23
C ALA A 90 -10.16 -4.83 2.48
N LEU A 91 -9.03 -5.13 1.82
CA LEU A 91 -8.30 -6.38 2.06
C LEU A 91 -7.81 -6.47 3.51
N HIS A 92 -7.23 -5.39 4.03
CA HIS A 92 -6.77 -5.34 5.41
C HIS A 92 -7.90 -5.53 6.43
N LEU A 93 -9.01 -4.82 6.26
CA LEU A 93 -10.17 -4.92 7.16
C LEU A 93 -10.86 -6.28 7.10
N ASN A 94 -11.01 -6.86 5.90
CA ASN A 94 -11.57 -8.20 5.77
C ASN A 94 -10.71 -9.22 6.51
N ASP A 95 -9.37 -9.14 6.42
CA ASP A 95 -8.49 -10.07 7.13
C ASP A 95 -8.71 -10.02 8.65
N LEU A 96 -8.89 -8.82 9.22
CA LEU A 96 -9.20 -8.66 10.64
C LEU A 96 -10.54 -9.32 11.02
N GLU A 97 -11.58 -9.16 10.20
CA GLU A 97 -12.87 -9.81 10.43
C GLU A 97 -12.75 -11.36 10.33
N PHE A 98 -12.01 -11.88 9.34
CA PHE A 98 -11.77 -13.32 9.21
C PHE A 98 -10.93 -13.91 10.34
N GLN A 99 -9.94 -13.17 10.86
CA GLN A 99 -9.18 -13.59 12.03
C GLN A 99 -10.07 -13.67 13.28
N GLU A 100 -10.95 -12.69 13.49
CA GLU A 100 -11.92 -12.71 14.60
C GLU A 100 -12.90 -13.89 14.51
N GLU A 101 -13.30 -14.31 13.30
CA GLU A 101 -14.19 -15.45 13.08
C GLU A 101 -13.47 -16.81 13.19
N ASN A 102 -12.19 -16.89 12.80
CA ASN A 102 -11.40 -18.13 12.78
C ASN A 102 -10.72 -18.45 14.11
N ASP A 103 -10.59 -17.50 15.04
CA ASP A 103 -10.19 -17.75 16.43
C ASP A 103 -11.10 -18.78 17.16
N GLU A 104 -12.27 -19.12 16.58
CA GLU A 104 -13.17 -20.18 17.07
C GLU A 104 -12.94 -21.57 16.41
N ASN A 105 -12.18 -21.68 15.31
CA ASN A 105 -11.92 -22.94 14.60
C ASN A 105 -10.48 -23.02 14.07
N ASP A 106 -9.54 -23.44 14.93
CA ASP A 106 -8.16 -23.80 14.56
C ASP A 106 -8.13 -24.86 13.44
N SER A 107 -7.93 -24.42 12.20
CA SER A 107 -7.42 -25.27 11.12
C SER A 107 -6.15 -24.66 10.54
N ASP A 108 -5.01 -25.28 10.90
CA ASP A 108 -3.63 -24.98 10.50
C ASP A 108 -3.34 -25.23 9.00
N GLU A 109 -4.16 -24.72 8.07
CA GLU A 109 -3.74 -24.59 6.67
C GLU A 109 -3.42 -23.12 6.42
N GLU A 110 -2.23 -22.81 5.92
CA GLU A 110 -1.83 -21.47 5.41
C GLU A 110 -2.73 -21.12 4.21
N GLU A 111 -3.99 -20.83 4.48
CA GLU A 111 -4.98 -20.46 3.48
C GLU A 111 -4.66 -19.05 2.98
N TYR A 112 -4.70 -18.88 1.66
CA TYR A 112 -4.48 -17.59 1.03
C TYR A 112 -5.55 -16.59 1.49
N SER A 113 -5.20 -15.78 2.49
CA SER A 113 -6.11 -14.84 3.13
C SER A 113 -6.08 -13.45 2.46
N PRO A 114 -7.02 -12.55 2.82
CA PRO A 114 -7.01 -11.19 2.30
C PRO A 114 -5.69 -10.42 2.53
N ILE A 115 -4.99 -10.62 3.67
CA ILE A 115 -3.70 -9.96 3.90
C ILE A 115 -2.60 -10.50 2.99
N HIS A 116 -2.61 -11.80 2.67
CA HIS A 116 -1.69 -12.40 1.70
C HIS A 116 -1.91 -11.81 0.31
N HIS A 117 -3.17 -11.56 -0.04
CA HIS A 117 -3.52 -10.88 -1.29
C HIS A 117 -2.97 -9.45 -1.31
N LEU A 118 -3.15 -8.68 -0.24
CA LEU A 118 -2.61 -7.33 -0.17
C LEU A 118 -1.07 -7.32 -0.32
N ALA A 119 -0.37 -8.22 0.35
CA ALA A 119 1.08 -8.37 0.21
C ALA A 119 1.48 -8.71 -1.24
N HIS A 120 0.71 -9.56 -1.93
CA HIS A 120 0.93 -9.90 -3.34
C HIS A 120 0.77 -8.69 -4.27
N LEU A 121 -0.24 -7.83 -4.03
CA LEU A 121 -0.41 -6.60 -4.81
C LEU A 121 0.75 -5.64 -4.59
N MET A 122 1.19 -5.47 -3.33
CA MET A 122 2.33 -4.62 -3.01
C MET A 122 3.63 -5.11 -3.65
N TYR A 123 3.82 -6.42 -3.75
CA TYR A 123 4.94 -7.00 -4.49
C TYR A 123 5.00 -6.49 -5.93
N HIS A 124 3.92 -6.60 -6.70
CA HIS A 124 3.91 -6.12 -8.10
C HIS A 124 4.13 -4.60 -8.19
N ILE A 125 3.54 -3.82 -7.28
CA ILE A 125 3.72 -2.37 -7.24
C ILE A 125 5.18 -1.99 -7.00
N VAL A 126 5.84 -2.66 -6.04
CA VAL A 126 7.26 -2.44 -5.73
C VAL A 126 8.13 -2.88 -6.89
N GLU A 127 7.96 -4.10 -7.41
CA GLU A 127 8.76 -4.62 -8.53
C GLU A 127 8.69 -3.70 -9.76
N ASP A 128 7.49 -3.32 -10.22
CA ASP A 128 7.32 -2.43 -11.37
C ASP A 128 7.86 -1.01 -11.09
N GLY A 129 7.92 -0.62 -9.81
CA GLY A 129 8.39 0.69 -9.36
C GLY A 129 9.89 0.79 -9.10
N LYS A 130 10.64 -0.32 -9.08
CA LYS A 130 12.08 -0.34 -8.73
C LYS A 130 12.92 0.52 -9.66
N ASP A 131 12.67 0.45 -10.95
CA ASP A 131 13.44 1.17 -11.98
C ASP A 131 12.96 2.62 -12.22
N ILE A 132 11.93 3.06 -11.48
CA ILE A 132 11.41 4.43 -11.57
C ILE A 132 12.21 5.34 -10.63
N GLU A 133 13.09 6.16 -11.21
CA GLU A 133 13.86 7.19 -10.48
C GLU A 133 13.04 8.46 -10.27
N VAL A 134 13.01 9.05 -9.08
CA VAL A 134 12.23 10.26 -8.74
C VAL A 134 13.05 11.30 -8.01
#